data_AF-N2BR99-F1
#
_entry.id   AF-N2BR99-F1
#
_cell.length_a   1.000
_cell.length_b   1.000
_cell.length_c   1.000
_cell.angle_alpha   90.00
_cell.angle_beta   90.00
_cell.angle_gamma   90.00
#
_symmetry.space_group_name_H-M   'P 1'
#
loop_
_entity.id
_entity.type
_entity.pdbx_description
1 polymer ?
#
loop_
_entity_poly.entity_id
_entity_poly.type
_entity_poly.pdbx_seq_one_letter_code
_entity_poly.pdbx_strand_id
1 'polypeptide(L)'
;MFYIILLISISTILSYLILKFIYRIIFKSKKKISKFLVFLGSIILIIFYCTPYSYYLEPSFWQFRKMCKLNELPNNEEKYNKILAYFDTDLESLDWEKIKKDQYY
;
A
#
# COMPACT_ATOMS: atom_id res chain seq x y z
N MET A 1 -34.08 10.87 -26.80
CA MET A 1 -33.21 9.89 -26.11
C MET A 1 -31.99 9.52 -26.93
N PHE A 2 -32.14 9.01 -28.17
CA PHE A 2 -31.03 8.62 -29.04
C PHE A 2 -29.97 9.71 -29.28
N TYR A 3 -30.39 10.96 -29.53
CA TYR A 3 -29.49 12.10 -29.74
C TYR A 3 -28.61 12.42 -28.51
N ILE A 4 -29.17 12.30 -27.31
CA ILE A 4 -28.45 12.55 -26.05
C ILE A 4 -27.36 11.48 -25.86
N ILE A 5 -27.69 10.21 -26.13
CA ILE A 5 -26.74 9.10 -26.07
C ILE A 5 -25.61 9.29 -27.08
N LEU A 6 -25.94 9.70 -28.31
CA LEU A 6 -24.96 10.00 -29.36
C LEU A 6 -24.00 11.10 -28.93
N LEU A 7 -24.50 12.22 -28.38
CA LEU A 7 -23.70 13.35 -27.92
C LEU A 7 -22.71 12.93 -26.81
N ILE A 8 -23.16 12.12 -25.85
CA ILE A 8 -22.31 11.58 -24.78
C ILE A 8 -21.23 10.65 -25.35
N SER A 9 -21.59 9.79 -26.30
CA SER A 9 -20.64 8.87 -26.93
C SER A 9 -19.55 9.62 -27.71
N ILE A 10 -19.90 10.68 -28.43
CA ILE A 10 -18.92 11.50 -29.17
C ILE A 10 -18.01 12.24 -28.20
N SER A 11 -18.56 12.84 -27.14
CA SER A 11 -17.79 13.54 -26.11
C SER A 11 -16.79 12.62 -25.42
N THR A 12 -17.21 11.40 -25.08
CA THR A 12 -16.33 10.40 -24.43
C THR A 12 -15.21 9.91 -25.36
N ILE A 13 -15.52 9.64 -26.63
CA ILE A 13 -14.51 9.26 -27.64
C ILE A 13 -13.49 10.39 -27.83
N LEU A 14 -13.97 11.64 -27.94
CA LEU A 14 -13.10 12.80 -28.11
C LEU A 14 -12.18 12.99 -26.90
N SER A 15 -12.72 12.90 -25.69
CA SER A 15 -11.95 12.94 -24.44
C SER A 15 -10.86 11.85 -24.39
N TYR A 16 -11.19 10.62 -24.76
CA TYR A 16 -10.21 9.52 -24.83
C TYR A 16 -9.07 9.80 -25.81
N LEU A 17 -9.36 10.34 -27.00
CA LEU A 17 -8.34 10.69 -27.99
C LEU A 17 -7.41 11.80 -27.49
N ILE A 18 -7.94 12.82 -26.81
CA ILE A 18 -7.16 13.90 -26.20
C ILE A 18 -6.22 13.34 -25.12
N LEU A 19 -6.75 12.51 -24.20
CA LEU A 19 -5.95 11.87 -23.15
C LEU A 19 -4.84 10.99 -23.72
N LYS A 20 -5.13 10.21 -24.77
CA LYS A 20 -4.13 9.37 -25.46
C LYS A 20 -3.02 10.21 -26.09
N PHE A 21 -3.35 11.37 -26.64
CA PHE A 21 -2.38 12.29 -27.23
C PHE A 21 -1.48 12.91 -26.16
N ILE A 22 -2.06 13.40 -25.06
CA ILE A 22 -1.33 13.92 -23.90
C ILE A 22 -0.39 12.86 -23.32
N TYR A 23 -0.91 11.64 -23.13
CA TYR A 23 -0.10 10.50 -22.69
C TYR A 23 1.07 10.26 -23.65
N ARG A 24 0.86 10.23 -24.95
CA ARG A 24 1.95 10.01 -25.91
C ARG A 24 3.03 11.11 -25.88
N ILE A 25 2.64 12.36 -25.61
CA ILE A 25 3.59 13.49 -25.47
C ILE A 25 4.41 13.35 -24.19
N ILE A 26 3.74 13.12 -23.04
CA ILE A 26 4.39 13.00 -21.73
C ILE A 26 5.29 11.76 -21.68
N PHE A 27 4.82 10.64 -22.26
CA PHE A 27 5.46 9.34 -22.24
C PHE A 27 6.35 9.07 -23.48
N LYS A 28 6.78 10.11 -24.19
CA LYS A 28 7.64 9.99 -25.40
C LYS A 28 9.03 9.39 -25.12
N SER A 29 9.53 9.43 -23.87
CA SER A 29 10.85 8.93 -23.51
C SER A 29 10.85 8.20 -22.17
N LYS A 30 11.34 6.95 -22.14
CA LYS A 30 11.48 6.11 -20.94
C LYS A 30 12.21 6.82 -19.79
N LYS A 31 13.22 7.65 -20.09
CA LYS A 31 14.00 8.41 -19.09
C LYS A 31 13.19 9.54 -18.43
N LYS A 32 12.28 10.19 -19.17
CA LYS A 32 11.39 11.24 -18.64
C LYS A 32 10.25 10.62 -17.82
N ILE A 33 9.77 9.46 -18.23
CA ILE A 33 8.73 8.69 -17.53
C ILE A 33 9.17 8.31 -16.11
N SER A 34 10.39 7.78 -15.96
CA SER A 34 10.92 7.40 -14.65
C SER A 34 10.95 8.58 -13.67
N LYS A 35 11.42 9.76 -14.11
CA LYS A 35 11.44 10.96 -13.25
C LYS A 35 10.04 11.44 -12.88
N PHE A 36 9.09 11.41 -13.82
CA PHE A 36 7.71 11.80 -13.57
C PHE A 36 7.01 10.85 -12.59
N LEU A 37 7.23 9.54 -12.72
CA LEU A 37 6.70 8.55 -11.79
C LEU A 37 7.27 8.69 -10.37
N VAL A 38 8.58 8.98 -10.24
CA VAL A 38 9.20 9.27 -8.94
C VAL A 38 8.57 10.51 -8.31
N PHE A 39 8.33 11.56 -9.10
CA PHE A 39 7.66 12.77 -8.63
C PHE A 39 6.21 12.50 -8.19
N LEU A 40 5.41 11.80 -8.99
CA LEU A 40 4.04 11.44 -8.64
C LEU A 40 3.98 10.55 -7.39
N GLY A 41 4.88 9.58 -7.29
CA GLY A 41 5.03 8.72 -6.12
C GLY A 41 5.36 9.52 -4.86
N SER A 42 6.23 10.53 -4.95
CA SER A 42 6.55 11.40 -3.82
C SER A 42 5.36 12.22 -3.34
N ILE A 43 4.52 12.74 -4.24
CA ILE A 43 3.30 13.48 -3.88
C ILE A 43 2.29 12.57 -3.19
N ILE A 44 2.08 11.36 -3.73
CA ILE A 44 1.18 10.37 -3.12
C ILE A 44 1.67 10.02 -1.71
N LEU A 45 2.98 9.84 -1.53
CA LEU A 45 3.58 9.53 -0.24
C LEU A 45 3.37 10.68 0.77
N ILE A 46 3.56 11.94 0.35
CA ILE A 46 3.28 13.11 1.19
C ILE A 46 1.81 13.15 1.60
N ILE A 47 0.88 12.96 0.67
CA ILE A 47 -0.56 12.92 0.98
C ILE A 47 -0.87 11.79 1.96
N PHE A 48 -0.27 10.61 1.77
CA PHE A 48 -0.43 9.47 2.66
C PHE A 48 0.03 9.81 4.09
N TYR A 49 1.19 10.43 4.27
CA TYR A 49 1.67 10.87 5.59
C TYR A 49 0.89 12.06 6.18
N CYS A 50 0.35 12.95 5.35
CA CYS A 50 -0.45 14.09 5.81
C CYS A 50 -1.91 13.69 6.15
N THR A 51 -2.38 12.54 5.68
CA THR A 51 -3.71 12.03 6.02
C THR A 51 -3.67 11.21 7.31
N PRO A 52 -4.70 11.29 8.17
CA PRO A 52 -4.73 10.60 9.47
C PRO A 52 -4.77 9.07 9.34
N TYR A 53 -4.96 8.54 8.13
CA TYR A 53 -4.86 7.10 7.85
C TYR A 53 -3.48 6.53 8.17
N SER A 54 -2.41 7.33 8.03
CA SER A 54 -1.04 6.91 8.39
C SER A 54 -0.90 6.60 9.89
N TYR A 55 -1.63 7.32 10.75
CA TYR A 55 -1.60 7.14 12.21
C TYR A 55 -2.09 5.75 12.66
N TYR A 56 -2.93 5.10 11.86
CA TYR A 56 -3.42 3.75 12.14
C TYR A 56 -2.50 2.64 11.63
N LEU A 57 -1.52 2.98 10.78
CA LEU A 57 -0.62 2.01 10.15
C LEU A 57 0.76 1.97 10.84
N GLU A 58 1.15 3.04 11.53
CA GLU A 58 2.42 3.10 12.24
C GLU A 58 2.22 2.98 13.77
N PRO A 59 2.97 2.08 14.45
CA PRO A 59 2.93 2.03 15.90
C PRO A 59 3.51 3.32 16.48
N SER A 60 2.95 3.78 17.60
CA SER A 60 3.55 4.90 18.34
C SER A 60 4.99 4.59 18.75
N PHE A 61 5.81 5.63 18.93
CA PHE A 61 7.20 5.48 19.39
C PHE A 61 7.32 4.57 20.63
N TRP A 62 6.39 4.68 21.58
CA TRP A 62 6.38 3.86 22.79
C TRP A 62 6.02 2.40 22.53
N GLN A 63 5.06 2.14 21.64
CA GLN A 63 4.72 0.77 21.21
C GLN A 63 5.91 0.13 20.48
N PHE A 64 6.52 0.85 19.55
CA PHE A 64 7.71 0.40 18.83
C PHE A 64 8.87 0.11 19.80
N ARG A 65 9.15 1.02 20.74
CA ARG A 65 10.19 0.81 21.76
C ARG A 65 9.91 -0.43 22.61
N LYS A 66 8.64 -0.70 22.95
CA LYS A 66 8.27 -1.91 23.70
C LYS A 66 8.46 -3.17 22.87
N MET A 67 8.15 -3.15 21.57
CA MET A 67 8.45 -4.25 20.64
C MET A 67 9.96 -4.51 20.54
N CYS A 68 10.80 -3.47 20.44
CA CYS A 68 12.25 -3.63 20.43
C CYS A 68 12.77 -4.33 21.70
N LYS A 69 12.28 -3.92 22.88
CA LYS A 69 12.63 -4.57 24.15
C LYS A 69 12.18 -6.04 24.23
N LEU A 70 11.04 -6.38 23.63
CA LEU A 70 10.61 -7.78 23.55
C LEU A 70 11.54 -8.61 22.67
N ASN A 71 12.13 -8.01 21.63
CA ASN A 71 13.08 -8.70 20.77
C ASN A 71 14.40 -9.05 21.50
N GLU A 72 14.75 -8.31 22.55
CA GLU A 72 15.92 -8.57 23.40
C GLU A 72 15.73 -9.75 24.37
N LEU A 73 14.50 -10.23 24.55
CA LEU A 73 14.22 -11.40 25.39
C LEU A 73 14.79 -12.69 24.76
N PRO A 74 15.11 -13.71 25.58
CA PRO A 74 15.51 -15.03 25.07
C PRO A 74 14.39 -15.63 24.21
N ASN A 75 14.76 -16.39 23.18
CA ASN A 75 13.82 -17.03 22.28
C ASN A 75 13.10 -18.20 22.97
N ASN A 76 12.07 -17.88 23.76
CA ASN A 76 11.20 -18.81 24.45
C ASN A 76 9.74 -18.55 24.08
N GLU A 77 8.85 -19.47 24.47
CA GLU A 77 7.41 -19.38 24.22
C GLU A 77 6.81 -18.06 24.72
N GLU A 78 7.25 -17.60 25.89
CA GLU A 78 6.83 -16.34 26.51
C GLU A 78 7.13 -15.12 25.62
N LYS A 79 8.32 -15.06 25.02
CA LYS A 79 8.68 -13.99 24.07
C LYS A 79 7.72 -13.98 22.89
N TYR A 80 7.50 -15.14 22.27
CA TYR A 80 6.63 -15.25 21.11
C TYR A 80 5.18 -14.90 21.44
N ASN A 81 4.64 -15.40 22.56
CA ASN A 81 3.30 -15.04 23.02
C ASN A 81 3.17 -13.54 23.33
N LYS A 82 4.19 -12.90 23.91
CA LYS A 82 4.19 -11.44 24.14
C LYS A 82 4.21 -10.62 22.85
N ILE A 83 4.88 -11.11 21.80
CA ILE A 83 4.89 -10.46 20.49
C ILE A 83 3.53 -10.63 19.80
N LEU A 84 3.00 -11.85 19.81
CA LEU A 84 1.72 -12.20 19.21
C LEU A 84 0.55 -11.48 19.87
N ALA A 85 0.61 -11.23 21.19
CA ALA A 85 -0.41 -10.48 21.91
C ALA A 85 -0.60 -9.03 21.41
N TYR A 86 0.35 -8.46 20.64
CA TYR A 86 0.15 -7.16 19.99
C TYR A 86 -0.85 -7.20 18.83
N PHE A 87 -1.09 -8.38 18.27
CA PHE A 87 -2.00 -8.63 17.17
C PHE A 87 -3.23 -9.42 17.65
N ASP A 88 -3.51 -9.40 18.95
CA ASP A 88 -4.60 -10.14 19.60
C ASP A 88 -4.56 -11.66 19.29
N THR A 89 -3.36 -12.24 19.23
CA THR A 89 -3.11 -13.68 18.97
C THR A 89 -2.03 -14.23 19.92
N ASP A 90 -1.76 -15.53 19.83
CA ASP A 90 -0.80 -16.29 20.63
C ASP A 90 -0.35 -17.55 19.86
N LEU A 91 0.66 -18.27 20.35
CA LEU A 91 1.19 -19.44 19.66
C LEU A 91 0.16 -20.57 19.49
N GLU A 92 -0.82 -20.68 20.39
CA GLU A 92 -1.84 -21.74 20.39
C GLU A 92 -2.94 -21.48 19.35
N SER A 93 -3.30 -20.21 19.15
CA SER A 93 -4.30 -19.76 18.18
C SER A 93 -3.78 -19.70 16.73
N LEU A 94 -2.47 -19.84 16.51
CA LEU A 94 -1.90 -19.86 15.17
C LEU A 94 -2.25 -21.14 14.40
N ASP A 95 -2.73 -20.96 13.17
CA ASP A 95 -2.90 -22.05 12.21
C ASP A 95 -1.54 -22.46 11.62
N TRP A 96 -0.86 -23.38 12.30
CA TRP A 96 0.45 -23.89 11.93
C TRP A 96 0.47 -24.62 10.59
N GLU A 97 -0.64 -25.24 10.17
CA GLU A 97 -0.71 -25.95 8.89
C GLU A 97 -0.68 -24.97 7.72
N LYS A 98 -1.44 -23.88 7.85
CA LYS A 98 -1.41 -22.78 6.88
C LYS A 98 -0.04 -22.12 6.80
N ILE A 99 0.57 -21.78 7.95
CA ILE A 99 1.90 -21.15 7.99
C ILE A 99 2.95 -22.03 7.31
N LYS A 100 2.95 -23.34 7.58
CA LYS A 100 3.88 -24.28 6.92
C LYS A 100 3.66 -24.28 5.42
N LYS A 101 2.41 -24.35 4.95
CA LYS A 101 2.10 -24.37 3.52
C LYS A 101 2.66 -23.13 2.81
N ASP A 102 2.48 -21.94 3.37
CA ASP A 102 2.93 -20.67 2.79
C ASP A 102 4.47 -20.51 2.78
N GLN A 103 5.23 -21.29 3.57
CA GLN A 103 6.70 -21.29 3.53
C GLN A 103 7.30 -22.09 2.36
N TYR A 104 6.50 -22.98 1.75
CA TYR A 104 6.95 -23.85 0.65
C TYR A 104 6.48 -23.39 -0.74
N TYR A 105 5.85 -22.21 -0.83
CA TYR A 105 5.44 -21.56 -2.08
C TYR A 105 6.15 -20.21 -2.24
#